data_AF-A0A4Q2EHP9-F1
#
_entry.id   AF-A0A4Q2EHP9-F1
#
_cell.length_a   1.000
_cell.length_b   1.000
_cell.length_c   1.000
_cell.angle_alpha   90.00
_cell.angle_beta   90.00
_cell.angle_gamma   90.00
#
_symmetry.space_group_name_H-M   'P 1'
#
loop_
_entity.id
_entity.type
_entity.pdbx_description
1 polymer ?
#
loop_
_entity_poly.entity_id
_entity_poly.type
_entity_poly.pdbx_seq_one_letter_code
_entity_poly.pdbx_strand_id
1 'polypeptide(L)'
;MSSWAARIDALYAGDPAQFVAARDAPAKQAREGGEKAAASAIKELRRPSLGAWYANVAARAGLVSLREWLDLGATLRAAQARLDLRTVADLGARRARVEGRVIAALSAHRAALEERTHA
;
A
#
# COMPACT_ATOMS: atom_id res chain seq x y z
N MET A 1 -4.28 -17.28 7.80
CA MET A 1 -4.50 -15.87 7.42
C MET A 1 -5.97 -15.58 7.63
N SER A 2 -6.35 -14.65 8.52
CA SER A 2 -7.77 -14.51 8.93
C SER A 2 -8.66 -14.19 7.72
N SER A 3 -9.90 -14.69 7.73
CA SER A 3 -10.92 -14.48 6.68
C SER A 3 -11.13 -13.00 6.34
N TRP A 4 -10.81 -12.09 7.27
CA TRP A 4 -10.95 -10.64 7.12
C TRP A 4 -9.82 -9.98 6.34
N ALA A 5 -8.61 -10.55 6.32
CA ALA A 5 -7.46 -9.89 5.71
C ALA A 5 -7.69 -9.56 4.23
N ALA A 6 -8.21 -10.52 3.44
CA ALA A 6 -8.51 -10.31 2.03
C ALA A 6 -9.65 -9.29 1.81
N ARG A 7 -10.66 -9.27 2.69
CA ARG A 7 -11.75 -8.29 2.62
C ARG A 7 -11.26 -6.88 2.93
N ILE A 8 -10.40 -6.73 3.94
CA ILE A 8 -9.79 -5.44 4.29
C ILE A 8 -8.88 -4.97 3.14
N ASP A 9 -8.09 -5.87 2.57
CA ASP A 9 -7.23 -5.57 1.43
C ASP A 9 -8.03 -5.01 0.24
N ALA A 10 -9.18 -5.61 -0.07
CA ALA A 10 -10.08 -5.13 -1.12
C ALA A 10 -10.67 -3.72 -0.86
N LEU A 11 -10.92 -3.34 0.40
CA LEU A 11 -11.38 -1.99 0.74
C LEU A 11 -10.38 -0.92 0.29
N TYR A 12 -9.09 -1.22 0.39
CA TYR A 12 -8.01 -0.33 0.00
C TYR A 12 -7.72 -0.32 -1.51
N ALA A 13 -8.40 -1.17 -2.28
CA ALA A 13 -8.38 -1.18 -3.74
C ALA A 13 -9.55 -0.37 -4.37
N GLY A 14 -10.65 -0.19 -3.61
CA GLY A 14 -11.84 0.52 -4.07
C GLY A 14 -11.71 2.05 -4.05
N ASP A 15 -12.80 2.73 -4.38
CA ASP A 15 -12.88 4.19 -4.34
C ASP A 15 -12.74 4.72 -2.88
N PRO A 16 -11.76 5.61 -2.59
CA PRO A 16 -11.60 6.22 -1.28
C PRO A 16 -12.85 6.95 -0.78
N ALA A 17 -13.68 7.51 -1.67
CA ALA A 17 -14.93 8.17 -1.30
C ALA A 17 -15.94 7.17 -0.71
N GLN A 18 -15.95 5.93 -1.23
CA GLN A 18 -16.82 4.85 -0.79
C GLN A 18 -16.26 4.05 0.38
N PHE A 19 -15.00 4.27 0.78
CA PHE A 19 -14.31 3.44 1.76
C PHE A 19 -15.09 3.21 3.06
N VAL A 20 -15.66 4.27 3.64
CA VAL A 20 -16.38 4.18 4.92
C VAL A 20 -17.64 3.32 4.78
N ALA A 21 -18.39 3.51 3.69
CA ALA A 21 -19.59 2.73 3.39
C ALA A 21 -19.22 1.26 3.09
N ALA A 22 -18.18 1.03 2.28
CA ALA A 22 -17.72 -0.31 1.92
C ALA A 22 -17.23 -1.11 3.13
N ARG A 23 -16.59 -0.46 4.11
CA ARG A 23 -16.07 -1.06 5.34
C ARG A 23 -17.17 -1.48 6.33
N ASP A 24 -18.36 -0.90 6.26
CA ASP A 24 -19.44 -1.24 7.17
C ASP A 24 -20.03 -2.63 6.93
N ALA A 25 -20.02 -3.11 5.68
CA ALA A 25 -20.45 -4.46 5.34
C ALA A 25 -19.62 -5.56 6.02
N PRO A 26 -18.27 -5.61 5.89
CA PRO A 26 -17.47 -6.60 6.59
C PRO A 26 -17.51 -6.43 8.11
N ALA A 27 -17.63 -5.19 8.63
CA ALA A 27 -17.80 -4.97 10.07
C ALA A 27 -19.11 -5.57 10.58
N LYS A 28 -20.23 -5.41 9.86
CA LYS A 28 -21.53 -6.00 10.20
C LYS A 28 -21.45 -7.53 10.17
N GLN A 29 -20.89 -8.10 9.12
CA GLN A 29 -20.72 -9.55 8.99
C GLN A 29 -19.86 -10.14 10.13
N ALA A 30 -18.79 -9.44 10.54
CA ALA A 30 -17.99 -9.85 11.69
C ALA A 30 -18.79 -9.84 13.01
N ARG A 31 -19.68 -8.86 13.20
CA ARG A 31 -20.57 -8.82 14.39
C ARG A 31 -21.57 -9.96 14.38
N GLU A 32 -22.21 -10.22 13.23
CA GLU A 32 -23.19 -11.29 13.06
C GLU A 32 -22.54 -12.68 13.25
N GLY A 33 -21.28 -12.83 12.85
CA GLY A 33 -20.47 -14.02 13.11
C GLY A 33 -19.91 -14.15 14.53
N GLY A 34 -20.22 -13.23 15.45
CA GLY A 34 -19.74 -13.26 16.84
C GLY A 34 -18.32 -12.74 17.05
N GLU A 35 -17.62 -12.32 15.98
CA GLU A 35 -16.25 -11.80 16.01
C GLU A 35 -16.20 -10.31 16.39
N LYS A 36 -16.66 -9.98 17.60
CA LYS A 36 -16.78 -8.58 18.07
C LYS A 36 -15.47 -7.78 17.97
N ALA A 37 -14.33 -8.41 18.28
CA ALA A 37 -13.02 -7.76 18.19
C ALA A 37 -12.64 -7.43 16.73
N ALA A 38 -12.88 -8.35 15.80
CA ALA A 38 -12.64 -8.11 14.37
C ALA A 38 -13.56 -7.01 13.83
N ALA A 39 -14.84 -7.01 14.21
CA ALA A 39 -15.76 -5.95 13.84
C ALA A 39 -15.31 -4.57 14.33
N SER A 40 -14.80 -4.48 15.56
CA SER A 40 -14.24 -3.24 16.10
C SER A 40 -13.01 -2.80 15.31
N ALA A 41 -12.06 -3.72 15.08
CA ALA A 41 -10.86 -3.43 14.30
C ALA A 41 -11.19 -2.95 12.87
N ILE A 42 -12.17 -3.56 12.22
CA ILE A 42 -12.65 -3.14 10.90
C ILE A 42 -13.26 -1.73 10.98
N LYS A 43 -14.08 -1.43 12.00
CA LYS A 43 -14.67 -0.09 12.22
C LYS A 43 -13.65 1.01 12.53
N GLU A 44 -12.45 0.66 12.97
CA GLU A 44 -11.35 1.62 13.22
C GLU A 44 -10.49 1.89 11.97
N LEU A 45 -10.64 1.12 10.88
CA LEU A 45 -9.82 1.33 9.67
C LEU A 45 -10.06 2.70 9.07
N ARG A 46 -9.00 3.47 8.87
CA ARG A 46 -9.12 4.83 8.36
C ARG A 46 -9.21 4.83 6.84
N ARG A 47 -10.00 5.77 6.30
CA ARG A 47 -10.02 6.09 4.87
C ARG A 47 -8.58 6.46 4.45
N PRO A 48 -8.03 5.85 3.38
CA PRO A 48 -6.71 6.22 2.90
C PRO A 48 -6.73 7.66 2.36
N SER A 49 -5.60 8.37 2.47
CA SER A 49 -5.40 9.58 1.68
C SER A 49 -5.36 9.23 0.19
N LEU A 50 -5.58 10.20 -0.69
CA LEU A 50 -5.54 9.97 -2.14
C LEU A 50 -4.18 9.39 -2.58
N GLY A 51 -3.08 9.89 -2.02
CA GLY A 51 -1.73 9.37 -2.30
C GLY A 51 -1.55 7.93 -1.81
N ALA A 52 -2.05 7.58 -0.63
CA ALA A 52 -1.97 6.22 -0.10
C ALA A 52 -2.83 5.23 -0.92
N TRP A 53 -4.03 5.67 -1.32
CA TRP A 53 -4.87 4.91 -2.24
C TRP A 53 -4.16 4.67 -3.58
N TYR A 54 -3.57 5.71 -4.17
CA TYR A 54 -2.88 5.57 -5.45
C TYR A 54 -1.67 4.62 -5.35
N ALA A 55 -0.93 4.66 -4.24
CA ALA A 55 0.14 3.71 -3.98
C ALA A 55 -0.38 2.26 -3.93
N ASN A 56 -1.56 2.02 -3.34
CA ASN A 56 -2.18 0.69 -3.34
C ASN A 56 -2.59 0.25 -4.75
N VAL A 57 -3.18 1.14 -5.56
CA VAL A 57 -3.51 0.86 -6.97
C VAL A 57 -2.25 0.49 -7.75
N ALA A 58 -1.20 1.29 -7.64
CA ALA A 58 0.07 1.06 -8.33
C ALA A 58 0.77 -0.24 -7.87
N ALA A 59 0.72 -0.56 -6.57
CA ALA A 59 1.26 -1.82 -6.05
C ALA A 59 0.55 -3.04 -6.66
N ARG A 60 -0.78 -2.96 -6.84
CA ARG A 60 -1.59 -4.02 -7.47
C ARG A 60 -1.36 -4.13 -8.98
N ALA A 61 -1.04 -3.03 -9.64
CA ALA A 61 -0.64 -3.02 -11.05
C ALA A 61 0.75 -3.65 -11.29
N GLY A 62 1.46 -4.06 -10.24
CA GLY A 62 2.72 -4.79 -10.36
C GLY A 62 3.90 -3.92 -10.77
N LEU A 63 3.90 -2.62 -10.44
CA LEU A 63 5.01 -1.72 -10.75
C LEU A 63 6.31 -2.23 -10.12
N VAL A 64 7.24 -2.68 -10.96
CA VAL A 64 8.54 -3.26 -10.56
C VAL A 64 9.33 -2.31 -9.65
N SER A 65 9.29 -1.01 -9.93
CA SER A 65 9.99 0.02 -9.16
C SER A 65 9.55 0.09 -7.70
N LEU A 66 8.27 -0.17 -7.39
CA LEU A 66 7.78 -0.22 -6.02
C LEU A 66 8.37 -1.42 -5.26
N ARG A 67 8.54 -2.56 -5.92
CA ARG A 67 9.14 -3.75 -5.32
C ARG A 67 10.63 -3.52 -5.01
N GLU A 68 11.37 -2.93 -5.95
CA GLU A 68 12.77 -2.53 -5.73
C GLU A 68 12.93 -1.55 -4.56
N TRP A 69 11.98 -0.62 -4.39
CA TRP A 69 11.98 0.32 -3.27
C TRP A 69 11.78 -0.37 -1.93
N LEU A 70 10.85 -1.32 -1.86
CA LEU A 70 10.60 -2.13 -0.67
C LEU A 70 11.84 -2.98 -0.31
N ASP A 71 12.48 -3.60 -1.30
CA ASP A 71 13.69 -4.41 -1.12
C ASP A 71 14.87 -3.57 -0.62
N LEU A 72 15.05 -2.37 -1.19
CA LEU A 72 16.05 -1.41 -0.71
C LEU A 72 15.81 -1.04 0.76
N GLY A 73 14.57 -0.73 1.13
CA GLY A 73 14.20 -0.39 2.50
C GLY A 73 14.43 -1.54 3.48
N ALA A 74 14.13 -2.78 3.07
CA ALA A 74 14.41 -3.98 3.86
C ALA A 74 15.91 -4.17 4.08
N THR A 75 16.71 -4.00 3.03
CA THR A 75 18.17 -4.12 3.11
C THR A 75 18.78 -3.04 4.01
N LEU A 76 18.30 -1.79 3.91
CA LEU A 76 18.72 -0.69 4.79
C LEU A 76 18.44 -0.99 6.26
N ARG A 77 17.22 -1.43 6.61
CA ARG A 77 16.87 -1.79 7.99
C ARG A 77 17.74 -2.94 8.52
N ALA A 78 18.01 -3.93 7.68
CA ALA A 78 18.88 -5.05 8.04
C ALA A 78 20.34 -4.61 8.29
N ALA A 79 20.88 -3.69 7.48
CA ALA A 79 22.21 -3.14 7.69
C ALA A 79 22.28 -2.29 8.97
N GLN A 80 21.28 -1.46 9.21
CA GLN A 80 21.16 -0.67 10.45
C GLN A 80 21.10 -1.55 11.70
N ALA A 81 20.31 -2.63 11.67
CA ALA A 81 20.22 -3.58 12.79
C ALA A 81 21.54 -4.28 13.12
N ARG A 82 22.45 -4.41 12.15
CA ARG A 82 23.80 -4.98 12.33
C ARG A 82 24.89 -3.94 12.57
N LEU A 83 24.54 -2.66 12.65
CA LEU A 83 25.49 -1.53 12.75
C LEU A 83 26.50 -1.49 11.58
N ASP A 84 26.10 -1.98 10.41
CA ASP A 84 26.93 -1.96 9.19
C ASP A 84 26.83 -0.59 8.51
N LEU A 85 27.57 0.38 9.05
CA LEU A 85 27.54 1.78 8.60
C LEU A 85 28.03 1.96 7.15
N ARG A 86 28.91 1.07 6.68
CA ARG A 86 29.40 1.09 5.28
C ARG A 86 28.26 0.74 4.32
N THR A 87 27.58 -0.37 4.57
CA THR A 87 26.42 -0.76 3.75
C THR A 87 25.30 0.28 3.82
N VAL A 88 25.07 0.90 4.98
CA VAL A 88 24.09 2.00 5.10
C VAL A 88 24.46 3.18 4.21
N ALA A 89 25.73 3.60 4.18
CA ALA A 89 26.19 4.69 3.33
C ALA A 89 26.03 4.37 1.83
N ASP A 90 26.46 3.17 1.41
CA ASP A 90 26.38 2.73 0.02
C ASP A 90 24.91 2.64 -0.48
N LEU A 91 24.04 2.08 0.37
CA LEU A 91 22.60 2.00 0.06
C LEU A 91 21.92 3.37 0.09
N GLY A 92 22.39 4.30 0.92
CA GLY A 92 21.95 5.69 0.94
C GLY A 92 22.13 6.37 -0.42
N ALA A 93 23.28 6.19 -1.06
CA ALA A 93 23.52 6.69 -2.42
C ALA A 93 22.62 6.01 -3.47
N ARG A 94 22.28 4.73 -3.29
CA ARG A 94 21.34 4.01 -4.17
C ARG A 94 19.89 4.48 -3.99
N ARG A 95 19.51 4.96 -2.80
CA ARG A 95 18.15 5.41 -2.45
C ARG A 95 17.61 6.46 -3.39
N ALA A 96 18.35 7.55 -3.63
CA ALA A 96 17.90 8.64 -4.49
C ALA A 96 17.57 8.18 -5.93
N ARG A 97 18.38 7.25 -6.48
CA ARG A 97 18.14 6.68 -7.81
C ARG A 97 16.89 5.82 -7.87
N VAL A 98 16.65 4.97 -6.86
CA VAL A 98 15.44 4.14 -6.81
C VAL A 98 14.20 5.02 -6.60
N GLU A 99 14.28 6.01 -5.72
CA GLU A 99 13.20 6.97 -5.47
C GLU A 99 12.79 7.72 -6.74
N GLY A 100 13.75 8.22 -7.53
CA GLY A 100 13.47 8.85 -8.82
C GLY A 100 12.75 7.92 -9.81
N ARG A 101 13.18 6.66 -9.91
CA ARG A 101 12.52 5.66 -10.77
C ARG A 101 11.09 5.33 -10.31
N VAL A 102 10.86 5.26 -9.00
CA VAL A 102 9.52 5.05 -8.44
C VAL A 102 8.60 6.21 -8.81
N ILE A 103 9.04 7.46 -8.60
CA ILE A 103 8.24 8.64 -8.91
C ILE A 103 7.92 8.70 -10.40
N ALA A 104 8.91 8.44 -11.27
CA ALA A 104 8.71 8.41 -12.72
C ALA A 104 7.69 7.33 -13.14
N ALA A 105 7.83 6.11 -12.63
CA ALA A 105 6.92 5.00 -12.92
C ALA A 105 5.49 5.26 -12.41
N LEU A 106 5.35 5.80 -11.19
CA LEU A 106 4.06 6.20 -10.63
C LEU A 106 3.40 7.30 -11.47
N SER A 107 4.18 8.27 -11.95
CA SER A 107 3.67 9.36 -12.79
C SER A 107 3.19 8.84 -14.15
N ALA A 108 3.98 7.98 -14.79
CA ALA A 108 3.63 7.36 -16.07
C ALA A 108 2.38 6.47 -15.96
N HIS A 109 2.28 5.67 -14.89
CA HIS A 109 1.11 4.84 -14.65
C HIS A 109 -0.17 5.68 -14.44
N ARG A 110 -0.07 6.84 -13.77
CA ARG A 110 -1.21 7.74 -13.57
C ARG A 110 -1.70 8.30 -14.91
N ALA A 111 -0.77 8.79 -15.73
CA ALA A 111 -1.10 9.32 -17.06
C ALA A 111 -1.78 8.25 -17.93
N ALA A 112 -1.28 7.01 -17.91
CA ALA A 112 -1.89 5.89 -18.64
C ALA A 112 -3.30 5.53 -18.14
N LEU A 113 -3.61 5.73 -16.85
CA LEU A 113 -4.97 5.57 -16.33
C LEU A 113 -5.89 6.68 -16.80
N GLU A 114 -5.41 7.93 -16.86
CA GLU A 114 -6.19 9.08 -17.34
C GLU A 114 -6.54 8.95 -18.83
N GLU A 115 -5.62 8.49 -19.66
CA GLU A 115 -5.89 8.23 -21.08
C GLU A 115 -6.97 7.17 -21.29
N ARG A 116 -7.02 6.14 -20.43
CA ARG A 116 -8.02 5.05 -20.50
C ARG A 116 -9.40 5.44 -20.01
N THR A 117 -9.51 6.44 -19.13
CA THR A 117 -10.81 6.92 -18.65
C THR A 117 -11.43 7.97 -19.56
N HIS A 118 -10.66 8.56 -20.47
CA HIS A 118 -11.12 9.57 -21.44
C HIS A 118 -11.29 9.02 -22.86
N ALA A 119 -11.02 7.74 -23.10
CA ALA A 119 -11.27 7.02 -24.35
C ALA A 119 -12.56 6.21 -24.27
#